data_AF-A0A917GA01-F1
#
_entry.id   AF-A0A917GA01-F1
#
_cell.length_a   1.000
_cell.length_b   1.000
_cell.length_c   1.000
_cell.angle_alpha   90.00
_cell.angle_beta   90.00
_cell.angle_gamma   90.00
#
_symmetry.space_group_name_H-M   'P 1'
#
loop_
_entity.id
_entity.type
_entity.pdbx_description
1 polymer ?
#
loop_
_entity_poly.entity_id
_entity_poly.type
_entity_poly.pdbx_seq_one_letter_code
_entity_poly.pdbx_strand_id
1 'polypeptide(L)'
;MEKELSKVTCFITRKNGDKLELLLIHHPSAGIQIPAGTVEINEDFYEAAYREATEETGLKDFISCKMIGSNEQNLEGKYIIFNKAKIYSKPDTSSFQWAEIRRGITVFHERKHGEFIQISYKEGDKYPEPNYISYQITGWVEEKNLSSKIIRQFYHLQSNSELDEWEIETDNHIFKLFWSPLDNLPPIISPQNEWLTYFLKEMNLV
;
A
#
# COMPACT_ATOMS: atom_id res chain seq x y z
N MET A 1 8.53 -21.27 9.64
CA MET A 1 7.50 -20.22 9.84
C MET A 1 7.17 -19.69 8.47
N GLU A 2 5.88 -19.71 8.10
CA GLU A 2 5.41 -19.02 6.89
C GLU A 2 5.76 -17.55 7.03
N LYS A 3 6.31 -16.94 5.98
CA LYS A 3 6.70 -15.52 6.02
C LYS A 3 5.44 -14.70 5.89
N GLU A 4 5.37 -13.58 6.60
CA GLU A 4 4.24 -12.67 6.58
C GLU A 4 4.76 -11.28 6.26
N LEU A 5 4.14 -10.60 5.29
CA LEU A 5 4.53 -9.25 4.95
C LEU A 5 3.66 -8.25 5.72
N SER A 6 4.32 -7.38 6.48
CA SER A 6 3.67 -6.32 7.24
C SER A 6 3.41 -5.08 6.38
N LYS A 7 2.22 -4.50 6.51
CA LYS A 7 1.78 -3.25 5.87
C LYS A 7 1.09 -2.34 6.88
N VAL A 8 1.03 -1.05 6.55
CA VAL A 8 0.33 -0.03 7.34
C VAL A 8 -0.62 0.78 6.48
N THR A 9 -1.68 1.29 7.09
CA THR A 9 -2.58 2.28 6.50
C THR A 9 -2.82 3.39 7.53
N CYS A 10 -2.73 4.63 7.07
CA CYS A 10 -2.73 5.82 7.92
C CYS A 10 -3.96 6.68 7.62
N PHE A 11 -4.95 6.63 8.53
CA PHE A 11 -6.07 7.56 8.52
C PHE A 11 -5.64 8.85 9.21
N ILE A 12 -5.38 9.89 8.44
CA ILE A 12 -4.91 11.17 8.97
C ILE A 12 -6.08 12.13 9.01
N THR A 13 -6.42 12.63 10.19
CA THR A 13 -7.55 13.56 10.37
C THR A 13 -7.13 14.92 10.89
N ARG A 14 -7.90 15.95 10.56
CA ARG A 14 -7.87 17.24 11.24
C ARG A 14 -9.28 17.68 11.65
N LYS A 15 -9.35 18.59 12.62
CA LYS A 15 -10.60 19.30 12.93
C LYS A 15 -10.61 20.63 12.18
N ASN A 16 -11.70 20.89 11.47
CA ASN A 16 -11.97 22.17 10.82
C ASN A 16 -13.31 22.71 11.37
N GLY A 17 -13.22 23.53 12.41
CA GLY A 17 -14.39 23.86 13.25
C GLY A 17 -14.98 22.62 13.90
N ASP A 18 -16.27 22.39 13.70
CA ASP A 18 -17.00 21.21 14.22
C ASP A 18 -16.90 19.98 13.30
N LYS A 19 -16.25 20.11 12.13
CA LYS A 19 -16.13 19.01 11.17
C LYS A 19 -14.83 18.25 11.36
N LEU A 20 -14.92 16.92 11.26
CA LEU A 20 -13.77 16.03 11.15
C LEU A 20 -13.51 15.77 9.67
N GLU A 21 -12.30 16.05 9.22
CA GLU A 21 -11.89 15.82 7.84
C GLU A 21 -10.82 14.72 7.79
N LEU A 22 -10.85 13.92 6.73
CA LEU A 22 -9.86 12.88 6.42
C LEU A 22 -8.98 13.37 5.27
N LEU A 23 -7.66 13.23 5.42
CA LEU A 23 -6.70 13.50 4.36
C LEU A 23 -6.71 12.38 3.33
N LEU A 24 -6.83 12.75 2.06
CA LEU A 24 -6.83 11.84 0.94
C LEU A 24 -5.80 12.25 -0.10
N ILE A 25 -5.32 11.26 -0.85
CA ILE A 25 -4.38 11.40 -1.94
C ILE A 25 -5.12 11.14 -3.25
N HIS A 26 -5.02 12.05 -4.22
CA HIS A 26 -5.49 11.82 -5.59
C HIS A 26 -4.31 11.44 -6.49
N HIS A 27 -4.28 10.17 -6.89
CA HIS A 27 -3.34 9.66 -7.88
C HIS A 27 -3.88 9.91 -9.29
N PRO A 28 -3.09 10.51 -10.21
CA PRO A 28 -3.56 10.91 -11.54
C PRO A 28 -4.16 9.76 -12.38
N SER A 29 -3.62 8.55 -12.24
CA SER A 29 -4.10 7.34 -12.92
C SER A 29 -4.72 6.25 -12.03
N ALA A 30 -4.80 6.43 -10.71
CA ALA A 30 -5.25 5.36 -9.78
C ALA A 30 -6.35 5.79 -8.80
N GLY A 31 -6.94 6.97 -9.01
CA GLY A 31 -8.07 7.47 -8.23
C GLY A 31 -7.68 8.00 -6.86
N ILE A 32 -8.64 8.04 -5.95
CA ILE A 32 -8.47 8.60 -4.61
C ILE A 32 -8.11 7.51 -3.60
N GLN A 33 -7.09 7.77 -2.80
CA GLN A 33 -6.42 6.82 -1.93
C GLN A 33 -6.22 7.40 -0.52
N ILE A 34 -6.02 6.48 0.42
CA ILE A 34 -5.60 6.70 1.81
C ILE A 34 -4.10 6.37 1.88
N PRO A 35 -3.29 7.17 2.58
CA PRO A 35 -1.87 6.88 2.74
C PRO A 35 -1.62 5.49 3.31
N ALA A 36 -0.75 4.71 2.68
CA ALA A 36 -0.51 3.32 3.04
C ALA A 36 0.76 2.76 2.41
N GLY A 37 1.52 2.00 3.18
CA GLY A 37 2.74 1.41 2.65
C GLY A 37 3.15 0.10 3.32
N THR A 38 4.40 -0.25 3.11
CA THR A 38 4.95 -1.53 3.55
C THR A 38 5.92 -1.29 4.70
N VAL A 39 5.78 -2.05 5.78
CA VAL A 39 6.72 -1.97 6.92
C VAL A 39 8.05 -2.55 6.48
N GLU A 40 9.11 -1.76 6.49
CA GLU A 40 10.43 -2.16 6.00
C GLU A 40 11.14 -3.17 6.91
N ILE A 41 12.24 -3.74 6.39
CA ILE A 41 13.03 -4.69 7.17
C ILE A 41 13.69 -3.95 8.34
N ASN A 42 13.48 -4.44 9.55
CA ASN A 42 13.91 -3.83 10.82
C ASN A 42 13.15 -2.54 11.20
N GLU A 43 11.99 -2.30 10.59
CA GLU A 43 11.06 -1.24 10.98
C GLU A 43 9.88 -1.88 11.75
N ASP A 44 9.38 -1.22 12.80
CA ASP A 44 8.13 -1.62 13.43
C ASP A 44 6.89 -0.97 12.77
N PHE A 45 5.69 -1.42 13.13
CA PHE A 45 4.46 -0.89 12.52
C PHE A 45 4.23 0.60 12.83
N TYR A 46 4.64 1.09 14.00
CA TYR A 46 4.45 2.49 14.37
C TYR A 46 5.42 3.39 13.59
N GLU A 47 6.69 2.98 13.50
CA GLU A 47 7.71 3.66 12.71
C GLU A 47 7.30 3.74 11.24
N ALA A 48 6.83 2.61 10.68
CA ALA A 48 6.31 2.56 9.31
C ALA A 48 5.10 3.48 9.11
N ALA A 49 4.13 3.46 10.03
CA ALA A 49 2.95 4.32 9.92
C ALA A 49 3.33 5.80 9.92
N TYR A 50 4.27 6.20 10.79
CA TYR A 50 4.76 7.57 10.85
C TYR A 50 5.54 7.96 9.58
N ARG A 51 6.43 7.08 9.10
CA ARG A 51 7.22 7.30 7.88
C ARG A 51 6.31 7.43 6.66
N GLU A 52 5.43 6.47 6.41
CA GLU A 52 4.52 6.48 5.25
C GLU A 52 3.59 7.71 5.28
N ALA A 53 3.05 8.05 6.46
CA ALA A 53 2.26 9.27 6.61
C ALA A 53 3.08 10.52 6.26
N THR A 54 4.37 10.56 6.61
CA THR A 54 5.25 11.69 6.30
C THR A 54 5.65 11.73 4.83
N GLU A 55 6.05 10.60 4.25
CA GLU A 55 6.55 10.49 2.87
C GLU A 55 5.46 10.73 1.83
N GLU A 56 4.27 10.16 2.02
CA GLU A 56 3.18 10.27 1.05
C GLU A 56 2.39 11.59 1.19
N THR A 57 2.50 12.27 2.34
CA THR A 57 1.75 13.51 2.58
C THR A 57 2.57 14.76 2.76
N GLY A 58 3.88 14.65 3.01
CA GLY A 58 4.73 15.79 3.34
C GLY A 58 4.45 16.44 4.70
N LEU A 59 3.46 15.97 5.46
CA LEU A 59 3.20 16.41 6.83
C LEU A 59 4.27 15.83 7.76
N LYS A 60 4.87 16.66 8.62
CA LYS A 60 5.99 16.25 9.48
C LYS A 60 5.62 16.05 10.95
N ASP A 61 4.57 16.73 11.38
CA ASP A 61 4.14 16.77 12.78
C ASP A 61 2.71 16.25 12.90
N PHE A 62 2.55 15.27 13.79
CA PHE A 62 1.25 14.70 14.15
C PHE A 62 1.04 14.84 15.65
N ILE A 63 -0.15 15.28 16.05
CA ILE A 63 -0.56 15.41 17.46
C ILE A 63 -0.57 14.05 18.14
N SER A 64 -1.01 13.02 17.42
CA SER A 64 -1.00 11.64 17.92
C SER A 64 -0.94 10.66 16.76
N CYS A 65 -0.48 9.43 17.05
CA CYS A 65 -0.48 8.29 16.16
C CYS A 65 -0.88 7.06 17.01
N LYS A 66 -2.00 6.42 16.69
CA LYS A 66 -2.58 5.30 17.46
C LYS A 66 -2.95 4.15 16.55
N MET A 67 -2.59 2.92 16.94
CA MET A 67 -3.09 1.72 16.28
C MET A 67 -4.58 1.55 16.61
N ILE A 68 -5.41 1.38 15.58
CA ILE A 68 -6.88 1.27 15.71
C ILE A 68 -7.42 -0.09 15.23
N GLY A 69 -6.57 -0.92 14.65
CA GLY A 69 -6.96 -2.28 14.26
C GLY A 69 -5.91 -2.97 13.40
N SER A 70 -6.21 -4.22 13.05
CA SER A 70 -5.39 -5.03 12.17
C SER A 70 -6.24 -5.97 11.32
N ASN A 71 -5.73 -6.30 10.13
CA ASN A 71 -6.29 -7.30 9.25
C ASN A 71 -5.21 -8.27 8.81
N GLU A 72 -5.53 -9.57 8.82
CA GLU A 72 -4.70 -10.61 8.22
C GLU A 72 -5.36 -11.11 6.95
N GLN A 73 -4.57 -11.24 5.88
CA GLN A 73 -5.04 -11.70 4.58
C GLN A 73 -4.14 -12.82 4.05
N ASN A 74 -4.76 -13.92 3.66
CA ASN A 74 -4.13 -14.95 2.84
C ASN A 74 -4.38 -14.65 1.35
N LEU A 75 -3.33 -14.74 0.55
CA LEU A 75 -3.35 -14.47 -0.88
C LEU A 75 -3.59 -15.77 -1.65
N GLU A 76 -4.81 -15.98 -2.11
CA GLU A 76 -5.13 -17.11 -2.99
C GLU A 76 -4.72 -16.80 -4.44
N GLY A 77 -3.96 -17.72 -5.05
CA GLY A 77 -3.49 -17.58 -6.44
C GLY A 77 -2.50 -16.43 -6.67
N LYS A 78 -2.00 -15.81 -5.59
CA LYS A 78 -1.10 -14.67 -5.61
C LYS A 78 -0.03 -14.82 -4.53
N TYR A 79 1.06 -14.08 -4.70
CA TYR A 79 2.07 -13.87 -3.67
C TYR A 79 2.33 -12.38 -3.54
N ILE A 80 2.93 -11.98 -2.42
CA ILE A 80 3.56 -10.68 -2.29
C ILE A 80 5.07 -10.84 -2.21
N ILE A 81 5.80 -9.96 -2.89
CA ILE A 81 7.26 -9.93 -2.85
C ILE A 81 7.70 -9.59 -1.43
N PHE A 82 8.27 -10.57 -0.71
CA PHE A 82 8.67 -10.44 0.69
C PHE A 82 10.06 -9.80 0.84
N ASN A 83 10.99 -10.17 -0.05
CA ASN A 83 12.30 -9.53 -0.20
C ASN A 83 12.42 -9.04 -1.64
N LYS A 84 13.19 -7.97 -1.90
CA LYS A 84 13.51 -7.55 -3.28
C LYS A 84 13.91 -8.78 -4.11
N ALA A 85 13.14 -9.05 -5.16
CA ALA A 85 13.19 -10.32 -5.87
C ALA A 85 13.83 -10.15 -7.24
N LYS A 86 14.86 -10.97 -7.51
CA LYS A 86 15.41 -11.17 -8.85
C LYS A 86 14.49 -12.07 -9.66
N ILE A 87 14.26 -11.71 -10.92
CA ILE A 87 13.40 -12.45 -11.84
C ILE A 87 14.27 -13.14 -12.89
N TYR A 88 14.24 -14.47 -12.86
CA TYR A 88 15.04 -15.34 -13.72
C TYR A 88 14.23 -15.88 -14.90
N SER A 89 14.90 -16.12 -16.02
CA SER A 89 14.28 -16.73 -17.22
C SER A 89 13.95 -18.22 -17.06
N LYS A 90 14.66 -18.92 -16.16
CA LYS A 90 14.45 -20.33 -15.80
C LYS A 90 14.42 -20.48 -14.27
N PRO A 91 13.91 -21.60 -13.70
CA PRO A 91 13.95 -21.87 -12.26
C PRO A 91 15.38 -22.24 -11.82
N ASP A 92 16.33 -21.34 -12.05
CA ASP A 92 17.76 -21.51 -11.83
C ASP A 92 18.41 -20.13 -11.69
N THR A 93 19.11 -19.89 -10.59
CA THR A 93 19.81 -18.62 -10.31
C THR A 93 20.98 -18.34 -11.26
N SER A 94 21.50 -19.36 -11.95
CA SER A 94 22.53 -19.19 -12.99
C SER A 94 21.95 -18.76 -14.34
N SER A 95 20.62 -18.82 -14.50
CA SER A 95 19.96 -18.37 -15.72
C SER A 95 19.91 -16.84 -15.81
N PHE A 96 19.58 -16.33 -16.99
CA PHE A 96 19.52 -14.90 -17.23
C PHE A 96 18.52 -14.21 -16.28
N GLN A 97 19.04 -13.34 -15.41
CA GLN A 97 18.26 -12.41 -14.59
C GLN A 97 17.89 -11.23 -15.47
N TRP A 98 16.59 -11.02 -15.71
CA TRP A 98 16.14 -10.01 -16.67
C TRP A 98 15.34 -8.86 -16.04
N ALA A 99 14.87 -9.02 -14.81
CA ALA A 99 14.17 -7.98 -14.06
C ALA A 99 14.38 -8.13 -12.55
N GLU A 100 13.97 -7.11 -11.80
CA GLU A 100 13.83 -7.14 -10.34
C GLU A 100 12.49 -6.52 -9.94
N ILE A 101 11.83 -7.04 -8.90
CA ILE A 101 10.61 -6.47 -8.33
C ILE A 101 10.87 -6.09 -6.88
N ARG A 102 10.45 -4.87 -6.50
CA ARG A 102 10.58 -4.35 -5.13
C ARG A 102 9.68 -5.11 -4.15
N ARG A 103 10.05 -5.04 -2.88
CA ARG A 103 9.26 -5.60 -1.77
C ARG A 103 7.87 -4.97 -1.71
N GLY A 104 6.87 -5.74 -1.28
CA GLY A 104 5.51 -5.26 -1.08
C GLY A 104 4.63 -5.21 -2.33
N ILE A 105 5.13 -5.64 -3.50
CA ILE A 105 4.37 -5.78 -4.74
C ILE A 105 3.67 -7.14 -4.79
N THR A 106 2.37 -7.13 -5.06
CA THR A 106 1.57 -8.35 -5.26
C THR A 106 1.76 -8.86 -6.69
N VAL A 107 2.00 -10.16 -6.84
CA VAL A 107 2.22 -10.85 -8.11
C VAL A 107 1.32 -12.08 -8.20
N PHE A 108 0.92 -12.46 -9.41
CA PHE A 108 0.15 -13.66 -9.66
C PHE A 108 1.03 -14.90 -9.64
N HIS A 109 0.51 -16.00 -9.10
CA HIS A 109 1.12 -17.30 -9.22
C HIS A 109 0.78 -17.93 -10.57
N GLU A 110 1.79 -18.35 -11.33
CA GLU A 110 1.60 -19.06 -12.59
C GLU A 110 1.84 -20.57 -12.42
N ARG A 111 2.99 -20.96 -11.85
CA ARG A 111 3.35 -22.36 -11.56
C ARG A 111 4.55 -22.48 -10.63
N LYS A 112 4.78 -23.67 -10.09
CA LYS A 112 5.92 -24.02 -9.21
C LYS A 112 6.86 -25.04 -9.87
N HIS A 113 8.15 -24.90 -9.64
CA HIS A 113 9.19 -25.89 -10.00
C HIS A 113 10.30 -25.89 -8.94
N GLY A 114 10.39 -26.95 -8.15
CA GLY A 114 11.32 -27.01 -7.03
C GLY A 114 11.10 -25.86 -6.05
N GLU A 115 12.18 -25.15 -5.72
CA GLU A 115 12.17 -23.96 -4.85
C GLU A 115 11.87 -22.65 -5.60
N PHE A 116 11.43 -22.72 -6.86
CA PHE A 116 11.08 -21.57 -7.67
C PHE A 116 9.59 -21.51 -7.96
N ILE A 117 9.07 -20.29 -7.95
CA ILE A 117 7.72 -19.94 -8.37
C ILE A 117 7.83 -19.07 -9.61
N GLN A 118 7.16 -19.46 -10.69
CA GLN A 118 6.94 -18.55 -11.80
C GLN A 118 5.80 -17.61 -11.43
N ILE A 119 6.07 -16.32 -11.52
CA ILE A 119 5.10 -15.26 -11.22
C ILE A 119 4.82 -14.43 -12.46
N SER A 120 3.68 -13.72 -12.43
CA SER A 120 3.45 -12.60 -13.32
C SER A 120 3.04 -11.33 -12.56
N TYR A 121 3.52 -10.19 -13.04
CA TYR A 121 3.12 -8.86 -12.60
C TYR A 121 2.67 -8.08 -13.82
N LYS A 122 1.53 -7.40 -13.74
CA LYS A 122 0.97 -6.61 -14.84
C LYS A 122 0.61 -5.24 -14.29
N GLU A 123 1.11 -4.19 -14.93
CA GLU A 123 0.74 -2.81 -14.63
C GLU A 123 0.02 -2.22 -15.82
N GLY A 124 -1.13 -1.62 -15.56
CA GLY A 124 -1.92 -0.91 -16.55
C GLY A 124 -1.56 0.57 -16.63
N ASP A 125 -2.07 1.27 -17.65
CA ASP A 125 -1.95 2.73 -17.73
C ASP A 125 -2.74 3.46 -16.63
N LYS A 126 -3.80 2.81 -16.13
CA LYS A 126 -4.62 3.28 -15.03
C LYS A 126 -5.16 2.11 -14.21
N TYR A 127 -5.64 2.42 -13.01
CA TYR A 127 -6.27 1.48 -12.09
C TYR A 127 -7.64 2.05 -11.64
N PRO A 128 -8.69 1.22 -11.51
CA PRO A 128 -8.70 -0.24 -11.54
C PRO A 128 -8.93 -0.86 -12.92
N GLU A 129 -9.44 -0.09 -13.88
CA GLU A 129 -9.84 -0.56 -15.20
C GLU A 129 -8.87 -0.04 -16.27
N PRO A 130 -7.74 -0.72 -16.53
CA PRO A 130 -6.76 -0.24 -17.49
C PRO A 130 -7.29 -0.26 -18.92
N ASN A 131 -6.89 0.73 -19.74
CA ASN A 131 -7.13 0.71 -21.17
C ASN A 131 -6.14 -0.25 -21.88
N TYR A 132 -4.91 -0.33 -21.38
CA TYR A 132 -3.87 -1.25 -21.85
C TYR A 132 -2.89 -1.59 -20.74
N ILE A 133 -2.09 -2.65 -20.96
CA ILE A 133 -1.01 -3.04 -20.06
C ILE A 133 0.23 -2.25 -20.45
N SER A 134 0.68 -1.35 -19.59
CA SER A 134 1.89 -0.55 -19.76
C SER A 134 3.13 -1.42 -19.74
N TYR A 135 3.19 -2.37 -18.81
CA TYR A 135 4.23 -3.41 -18.80
C TYR A 135 3.81 -4.67 -18.05
N GLN A 136 4.47 -5.78 -18.39
CA GLN A 136 4.28 -7.07 -17.74
C GLN A 136 5.63 -7.74 -17.48
N ILE A 137 5.79 -8.26 -16.26
CA ILE A 137 6.94 -9.06 -15.85
C ILE A 137 6.49 -10.50 -15.65
N THR A 138 7.11 -11.47 -16.33
CA THR A 138 6.87 -12.90 -16.12
C THR A 138 8.17 -13.69 -16.03
N GLY A 139 8.41 -14.35 -14.91
CA GLY A 139 9.64 -15.14 -14.72
C GLY A 139 9.67 -15.86 -13.38
N TRP A 140 10.80 -16.49 -13.09
CA TRP A 140 10.99 -17.35 -11.94
C TRP A 140 11.65 -16.60 -10.78
N VAL A 141 11.12 -16.82 -9.58
CA VAL A 141 11.60 -16.24 -8.33
C VAL A 141 11.78 -17.36 -7.32
N GLU A 142 12.85 -17.33 -6.53
CA GLU A 142 13.02 -18.25 -5.41
C GLU A 142 11.88 -18.04 -4.38
N GLU A 143 11.21 -19.12 -3.99
CA GLU A 143 10.05 -19.13 -3.08
C GLU A 143 10.36 -18.41 -1.76
N LYS A 144 11.61 -18.47 -1.29
CA LYS A 144 12.07 -17.76 -0.10
C LYS A 144 11.89 -16.23 -0.16
N ASN A 145 11.72 -15.64 -1.34
CA ASN A 145 11.51 -14.20 -1.54
C ASN A 145 10.02 -13.83 -1.65
N LEU A 146 9.11 -14.79 -1.49
CA LEU A 146 7.67 -14.60 -1.58
C LEU A 146 7.00 -14.85 -0.23
N SER A 147 5.82 -14.26 -0.06
CA SER A 147 4.89 -14.52 1.03
C SER A 147 3.48 -14.69 0.47
N SER A 148 2.73 -15.63 1.03
CA SER A 148 1.29 -15.85 0.80
C SER A 148 0.42 -15.06 1.78
N LYS A 149 1.01 -14.41 2.80
CA LYS A 149 0.28 -13.75 3.88
C LYS A 149 0.68 -12.30 4.05
N ILE A 150 -0.32 -11.44 4.25
CA ILE A 150 -0.16 -10.02 4.57
C ILE A 150 -0.80 -9.76 5.94
N ILE A 151 -0.11 -9.01 6.79
CA ILE A 151 -0.69 -8.39 7.98
C ILE A 151 -0.69 -6.89 7.76
N ARG A 152 -1.86 -6.27 7.86
CA ARG A 152 -2.01 -4.82 7.78
C ARG A 152 -2.45 -4.28 9.13
N GLN A 153 -1.73 -3.30 9.66
CA GLN A 153 -2.20 -2.51 10.80
C GLN A 153 -2.75 -1.17 10.32
N PHE A 154 -3.79 -0.71 11.00
CA PHE A 154 -4.45 0.55 10.73
C PHE A 154 -4.11 1.53 11.84
N TYR A 155 -3.71 2.73 11.45
CA TYR A 155 -3.33 3.80 12.36
C TYR A 155 -4.23 5.01 12.14
N HIS A 156 -4.64 5.63 13.24
CA HIS A 156 -5.25 6.96 13.25
C HIS A 156 -4.20 7.98 13.68
N LEU A 157 -3.98 8.97 12.82
CA LEU A 157 -3.11 10.10 13.09
C LEU A 157 -3.95 11.38 13.14
N GLN A 158 -3.58 12.28 14.04
CA GLN A 158 -4.20 13.59 14.14
C GLN A 158 -3.20 14.65 13.69
N SER A 159 -3.59 15.49 12.74
CA SER A 159 -2.79 16.61 12.26
C SER A 159 -3.40 17.94 12.72
N ASN A 160 -2.52 18.92 12.95
CA ASN A 160 -2.85 20.34 13.10
C ASN A 160 -2.58 21.13 11.81
N SER A 161 -2.39 20.45 10.67
CA SER A 161 -2.09 21.12 9.40
C SER A 161 -3.20 22.10 8.99
N GLU A 162 -2.79 23.34 8.74
CA GLU A 162 -3.64 24.40 8.22
C GLU A 162 -3.69 24.41 6.69
N LEU A 163 -2.92 23.56 6.01
CA LEU A 163 -2.95 23.43 4.55
C LEU A 163 -4.28 22.84 4.09
N ASP A 164 -4.97 23.49 3.16
CA ASP A 164 -6.24 22.98 2.62
C ASP A 164 -6.04 21.94 1.50
N GLU A 165 -5.08 22.21 0.61
CA GLU A 165 -4.65 21.28 -0.43
C GLU A 165 -3.19 21.58 -0.81
N TRP A 166 -2.46 20.56 -1.24
CA TRP A 166 -1.09 20.71 -1.73
C TRP A 166 -0.73 19.56 -2.66
N GLU A 167 0.42 19.69 -3.32
CA GLU A 167 0.95 18.66 -4.19
C GLU A 167 2.29 18.15 -3.64
N ILE A 168 2.54 16.86 -3.85
CA ILE A 168 3.83 16.23 -3.59
C ILE A 168 4.27 15.44 -4.81
N GLU A 169 5.56 15.53 -5.13
CA GLU A 169 6.18 14.72 -6.16
C GLU A 169 6.89 13.52 -5.51
N THR A 170 6.39 12.32 -5.78
CA THR A 170 6.99 11.06 -5.35
C THR A 170 6.72 9.98 -6.40
N ASP A 171 7.55 8.92 -6.47
CA ASP A 171 7.40 7.83 -7.44
C ASP A 171 7.17 8.31 -8.91
N ASN A 172 7.77 9.44 -9.30
CA ASN A 172 7.61 10.12 -10.60
C ASN A 172 6.18 10.56 -10.95
N HIS A 173 5.32 10.73 -9.94
CA HIS A 173 3.97 11.25 -10.08
C HIS A 173 3.80 12.49 -9.20
N ILE A 174 2.94 13.40 -9.66
CA ILE A 174 2.43 14.51 -8.85
C ILE A 174 1.13 14.03 -8.22
N PHE A 175 1.11 13.96 -6.91
CA PHE A 175 -0.04 13.58 -6.11
C PHE A 175 -0.68 14.83 -5.55
N LYS A 176 -2.00 14.97 -5.71
CA LYS A 176 -2.76 16.04 -5.06
C LYS A 176 -3.33 15.54 -3.74
N LEU A 177 -2.99 16.23 -2.65
CA LEU A 177 -3.53 15.98 -1.32
C LEU A 177 -4.62 16.99 -0.99
N PHE A 178 -5.68 16.50 -0.37
CA PHE A 178 -6.83 17.33 0.01
C PHE A 178 -7.56 16.73 1.21
N TRP A 179 -8.17 17.60 2.00
CA TRP A 179 -9.03 17.21 3.10
C TRP A 179 -10.47 17.01 2.63
N SER A 180 -11.10 15.93 3.07
CA SER A 180 -12.49 15.63 2.77
C SER A 180 -13.30 15.48 4.05
N PRO A 181 -14.45 16.15 4.20
CA PRO A 181 -15.35 15.94 5.33
C PRO A 181 -15.73 14.47 5.46
N LEU A 182 -15.64 13.91 6.67
CA LEU A 182 -15.87 12.49 6.90
C LEU A 182 -17.30 12.03 6.56
N ASP A 183 -18.27 12.95 6.66
CA ASP A 183 -19.68 12.75 6.29
C ASP A 183 -19.94 12.85 4.78
N ASN A 184 -18.92 13.21 3.97
CA ASN A 184 -19.04 13.39 2.53
C ASN A 184 -17.73 13.02 1.80
N LEU A 185 -17.24 11.79 2.05
CA LEU A 185 -16.05 11.28 1.38
C LEU A 185 -16.30 11.02 -0.11
N PRO A 186 -15.35 11.35 -1.00
CA PRO A 186 -15.42 10.93 -2.39
C PRO A 186 -15.21 9.41 -2.51
N PRO A 187 -15.50 8.81 -3.67
CA PRO A 187 -15.21 7.40 -3.92
C PRO A 187 -13.72 7.10 -3.76
N ILE A 188 -13.37 6.37 -2.70
CA ILE A 188 -12.03 5.84 -2.47
C ILE A 188 -11.89 4.53 -3.24
N ILE A 189 -10.71 4.30 -3.81
CA ILE A 189 -10.44 3.13 -4.64
C ILE A 189 -10.49 1.81 -3.84
N SER A 190 -10.97 0.73 -4.48
CA SER A 190 -10.88 -0.62 -3.91
C SER A 190 -9.43 -1.13 -3.91
N PRO A 191 -9.00 -1.89 -2.87
CA PRO A 191 -9.77 -2.30 -1.69
C PRO A 191 -9.73 -1.29 -0.52
N GLN A 192 -9.18 -0.10 -0.71
CA GLN A 192 -8.95 0.85 0.39
C GLN A 192 -10.24 1.38 1.00
N ASN A 193 -11.31 1.48 0.21
CA ASN A 193 -12.64 1.83 0.69
C ASN A 193 -13.13 0.91 1.82
N GLU A 194 -12.79 -0.38 1.79
CA GLU A 194 -13.17 -1.35 2.82
C GLU A 194 -12.46 -1.08 4.15
N TRP A 195 -11.27 -0.49 4.11
CA TRP A 195 -10.47 -0.19 5.31
C TRP A 195 -11.11 0.89 6.18
N LEU A 196 -11.95 1.77 5.61
CA LEU A 196 -12.67 2.80 6.35
C LEU A 196 -13.50 2.21 7.50
N THR A 197 -13.94 0.96 7.40
CA THR A 197 -14.70 0.29 8.47
C THR A 197 -13.93 0.24 9.80
N TYR A 198 -12.61 0.04 9.78
CA TYR A 198 -11.77 0.08 10.98
C TYR A 198 -11.75 1.47 11.61
N PHE A 199 -11.62 2.49 10.77
CA PHE A 199 -11.58 3.88 11.20
C PHE A 199 -12.93 4.37 11.75
N LEU A 200 -14.02 4.12 11.03
CA LEU A 200 -15.36 4.54 11.44
C LEU A 200 -15.79 3.87 12.75
N LYS A 201 -15.40 2.60 12.96
CA LYS A 201 -15.66 1.88 14.21
C LYS A 201 -14.93 2.53 15.40
N GLU A 202 -13.66 2.88 15.22
CA GLU A 202 -12.89 3.59 16.26
C GLU A 202 -13.52 4.96 16.60
N MET A 203 -14.05 5.66 15.60
CA MET A 203 -14.71 6.94 15.79
C MET A 203 -16.14 6.82 16.38
N ASN A 204 -16.65 5.61 16.62
CA ASN A 204 -18.04 5.33 17.03
C ASN A 204 -19.08 5.88 16.06
N LEU A 205 -18.82 5.79 14.75
CA LEU A 205 -19.68 6.31 13.68
C LEU A 205 -20.46 5.21 12.93
N VAL A 206 -20.32 3.95 13.34
CA VAL A 206 -21.00 2.76 12.78
C VAL A 206 -21.33 1.76 13.88
#